data_AF-A0AAD3HN04-F1
#
_entry.id   AF-A0AAD3HN04-F1
#
_cell.length_a   1.000
_cell.length_b   1.000
_cell.length_c   1.000
_cell.angle_alpha   90.00
_cell.angle_beta   90.00
_cell.angle_gamma   90.00
#
_symmetry.space_group_name_H-M   'P 1'
#
loop_
_entity.id
_entity.type
_entity.pdbx_description
1 polymer ?
#
loop_
_entity_poly.entity_id
_entity_poly.type
_entity_poly.pdbx_seq_one_letter_code
_entity_poly.pdbx_strand_id
1 'polypeptide(L)'
;MDECAKEVMNEFPDVRLAYGESDEYSFVLGRDTDMYGRRASKIVSLLVSCFTATYVARWSAHLPDTPLRATPMFDGRAVCYPLDRHLRDYLAWRQADTHINNQYNTCFWALVKGGKSPAEAQAVLRGTQAAFKNELLFRDFGINYAHLPDQFKKASPSLRGSKRKKAVTGCNGKGQVRFTRAALLVAILDINVITGTTTISAPYHVLRCSSSRTGVSLLRVSGRQHTLGLYACVLSPKPRTCFPFNSLPDS
;
A
#
# COMPACT_ATOMS: atom_id res chain seq x y z
N MET A 1 1.85 -7.37 9.71
CA MET A 1 1.45 -7.06 8.32
C MET A 1 2.59 -6.46 7.52
N ASP A 2 3.14 -5.32 7.93
CA ASP A 2 4.20 -4.62 7.18
C ASP A 2 5.48 -5.44 6.97
N GLU A 3 5.89 -6.26 7.94
CA GLU A 3 7.03 -7.17 7.75
C GLU A 3 6.75 -8.26 6.71
N CYS A 4 5.52 -8.77 6.67
CA CYS A 4 5.08 -9.72 5.63
C CYS A 4 5.14 -9.07 4.25
N ALA A 5 4.70 -7.81 4.14
CA ALA A 5 4.78 -7.07 2.88
C ALA A 5 6.23 -6.80 2.44
N LYS A 6 7.13 -6.47 3.39
CA LYS A 6 8.56 -6.32 3.12
C LYS A 6 9.15 -7.63 2.60
N GLU A 7 8.78 -8.76 3.18
CA GLU A 7 9.27 -10.07 2.74
C GLU A 7 8.75 -10.43 1.35
N VAL A 8 7.47 -10.18 1.06
CA VAL A 8 6.93 -10.31 -0.31
C VAL A 8 7.70 -9.42 -1.28
N MET A 9 8.01 -8.18 -0.90
CA MET A 9 8.85 -7.34 -1.74
C MET A 9 10.30 -7.87 -1.85
N ASN A 10 10.85 -8.56 -0.86
CA ASN A 10 12.18 -9.15 -1.00
C ASN A 10 12.16 -10.35 -1.97
N GLU A 11 11.20 -11.24 -1.79
CA GLU A 11 11.06 -12.49 -2.55
C GLU A 11 10.62 -12.27 -4.00
N PHE A 12 9.81 -11.24 -4.27
CA PHE A 12 9.29 -10.95 -5.61
C PHE A 12 9.82 -9.59 -6.12
N PRO A 13 10.98 -9.56 -6.83
CA PRO A 13 11.62 -8.33 -7.31
C PRO A 13 10.73 -7.46 -8.21
N ASP A 14 9.79 -8.07 -8.92
CA ASP A 14 8.87 -7.39 -9.82
C ASP A 14 7.80 -6.56 -9.09
N VAL A 15 7.59 -6.81 -7.80
CA VAL A 15 6.76 -5.95 -6.95
C VAL A 15 7.52 -4.64 -6.70
N ARG A 16 6.95 -3.51 -7.14
CA ARG A 16 7.59 -2.19 -7.07
C ARG A 16 7.10 -1.35 -5.89
N LEU A 17 5.83 -1.52 -5.53
CA LEU A 17 5.18 -0.81 -4.43
C LEU A 17 4.26 -1.79 -3.69
N ALA A 18 4.25 -1.68 -2.37
CA ALA A 18 3.25 -2.29 -1.51
C ALA A 18 2.53 -1.19 -0.71
N TYR A 19 1.22 -1.30 -0.54
CA TYR A 19 0.42 -0.34 0.21
C TYR A 19 -0.49 -1.10 1.17
N GLY A 20 -0.29 -0.94 2.48
CA GLY A 20 -1.04 -1.67 3.50
C GLY A 20 -2.01 -0.77 4.25
N GLU A 21 -3.23 -1.23 4.46
CA GLU A 21 -4.28 -0.57 5.22
C GLU A 21 -4.98 -1.60 6.10
N SER A 22 -5.16 -1.32 7.40
CA SER A 22 -5.87 -2.22 8.32
C SER A 22 -5.30 -3.64 8.25
N ASP A 23 -6.07 -4.57 7.71
CA ASP A 23 -5.82 -5.98 7.51
C ASP A 23 -5.54 -6.33 6.04
N GLU A 24 -5.43 -5.33 5.17
CA GLU A 24 -5.25 -5.51 3.74
C GLU A 24 -3.90 -5.02 3.23
N TYR A 25 -3.40 -5.64 2.16
CA TYR A 25 -2.18 -5.20 1.47
C TYR A 25 -2.33 -5.27 -0.05
N SER A 26 -1.91 -4.19 -0.70
CA SER A 26 -1.94 -4.03 -2.16
C SER A 26 -0.53 -4.05 -2.73
N PHE A 27 -0.23 -5.00 -3.61
CA PHE A 27 1.09 -5.11 -4.27
C PHE A 27 0.99 -4.71 -5.73
N VAL A 28 1.80 -3.75 -6.15
CA VAL A 28 1.88 -3.25 -7.51
C VAL A 28 3.08 -3.84 -8.22
N LEU A 29 2.82 -4.58 -9.29
CA LEU A 29 3.86 -5.16 -10.15
C LEU A 29 4.23 -4.22 -11.30
N GLY A 30 5.48 -4.25 -11.74
CA GLY A 30 5.93 -3.49 -12.91
C GLY A 30 5.11 -3.82 -14.17
N ARG A 31 4.78 -2.81 -14.98
CA ARG A 31 3.99 -3.01 -16.22
C ARG A 31 4.61 -4.03 -17.18
N ASP A 32 5.93 -4.05 -17.19
CA ASP A 32 6.83 -4.87 -18.00
C ASP A 32 7.12 -6.25 -17.39
N THR A 33 6.53 -6.60 -16.24
CA THR A 33 6.74 -7.91 -15.61
C THR A 33 6.33 -9.05 -16.55
N ASP A 34 7.17 -10.09 -16.60
CA ASP A 34 6.82 -11.38 -17.20
C ASP A 34 6.71 -12.48 -16.12
N MET A 35 6.55 -12.07 -14.86
CA MET A 35 6.50 -12.97 -13.70
C MET A 35 5.42 -14.03 -13.90
N TYR A 36 5.86 -15.30 -13.93
CA TYR A 36 5.00 -16.46 -14.14
C TYR A 36 4.14 -16.40 -15.42
N GLY A 37 4.65 -15.78 -16.48
CA GLY A 37 3.92 -15.59 -17.73
C GLY A 37 2.63 -14.79 -17.55
N ARG A 38 2.62 -13.87 -16.57
CA ARG A 38 1.48 -12.99 -16.23
C ARG A 38 0.19 -13.73 -15.88
N ARG A 39 0.32 -14.99 -15.44
CA ARG A 39 -0.81 -15.82 -15.00
C ARG A 39 -1.32 -15.32 -13.66
N ALA A 40 -2.44 -14.61 -13.68
CA ALA A 40 -3.07 -14.01 -12.50
C ALA A 40 -3.20 -14.98 -11.32
N SER A 41 -3.71 -16.20 -11.56
CA SER A 41 -3.86 -17.21 -10.50
C SER A 41 -2.53 -17.61 -9.85
N LYS A 42 -1.45 -17.70 -10.64
CA LYS A 42 -0.12 -18.08 -10.13
C LYS A 42 0.50 -16.95 -9.32
N ILE A 43 0.45 -15.72 -9.84
CA ILE A 43 0.90 -14.51 -9.14
C ILE A 43 0.18 -14.39 -7.80
N VAL A 44 -1.15 -14.41 -7.80
CA VAL A 44 -1.96 -14.28 -6.58
C VAL A 44 -1.62 -15.38 -5.59
N SER A 45 -1.64 -16.65 -6.01
CA SER A 45 -1.37 -17.77 -5.10
C SER A 45 0.00 -17.69 -4.43
N LEU A 46 1.04 -17.23 -5.14
CA LEU A 46 2.39 -17.17 -4.60
C LEU A 46 2.58 -15.98 -3.66
N LEU A 47 2.03 -14.81 -4.02
CA LEU A 47 2.04 -13.64 -3.13
C LEU A 47 1.27 -13.94 -1.82
N VAL A 48 0.07 -14.51 -1.92
CA VAL A 48 -0.75 -14.93 -0.77
C VAL A 48 0.01 -15.95 0.09
N SER A 49 0.57 -16.99 -0.52
CA SER A 49 1.30 -18.04 0.21
C SER A 49 2.52 -17.49 0.93
N CYS A 50 3.34 -16.67 0.26
CA CYS A 50 4.49 -16.01 0.87
C CYS A 50 4.05 -15.13 2.05
N PHE A 51 3.06 -14.27 1.84
CA PHE A 51 2.54 -13.38 2.88
C PHE A 51 2.03 -14.16 4.10
N THR A 52 1.23 -15.21 3.88
CA THR A 52 0.66 -16.05 4.94
C THR A 52 1.76 -16.79 5.69
N ALA A 53 2.72 -17.39 4.99
CA ALA A 53 3.84 -18.10 5.60
C ALA A 53 4.70 -17.16 6.45
N THR A 54 5.02 -15.97 5.95
CA THR A 54 5.76 -14.96 6.71
C THR A 54 4.95 -14.47 7.91
N TYR A 55 3.63 -14.32 7.77
CA TYR A 55 2.76 -13.91 8.88
C TYR A 55 2.85 -14.90 10.05
N VAL A 56 2.73 -16.20 9.77
CA VAL A 56 2.86 -17.25 10.79
C VAL A 56 4.28 -17.27 11.36
N ALA A 57 5.31 -17.22 10.51
CA ALA A 57 6.70 -17.29 10.93
C ALA A 57 7.14 -16.10 11.80
N ARG A 58 6.59 -14.90 11.54
CA ARG A 58 6.94 -13.66 12.27
C ARG A 58 6.00 -13.35 13.43
N TRP A 59 4.92 -14.10 13.60
CA TRP A 59 3.91 -13.80 14.61
C TRP A 59 4.49 -13.68 16.03
N SER A 60 5.25 -14.68 16.47
CA SER A 60 5.84 -14.69 17.82
C SER A 60 6.87 -13.58 18.06
N ALA A 61 7.46 -13.04 16.99
CA ALA A 61 8.38 -11.90 17.09
C ALA A 61 7.65 -10.58 17.38
N HIS A 62 6.39 -10.45 16.95
CA HIS A 62 5.56 -9.25 17.18
C HIS A 62 4.62 -9.39 18.38
N LEU A 63 4.15 -10.61 18.65
CA LEU A 63 3.19 -10.92 19.69
C LEU A 63 3.69 -12.14 20.51
N PRO A 64 4.77 -11.98 21.30
CA PRO A 64 5.40 -13.09 22.01
C PRO A 64 4.46 -13.74 23.03
N ASP A 65 3.64 -12.94 23.71
CA ASP A 65 2.76 -13.41 24.79
C ASP A 65 1.38 -13.88 24.30
N THR A 66 1.10 -13.75 23.00
CA THR A 66 -0.20 -14.13 22.42
C THR A 66 0.01 -15.24 21.40
N PRO A 67 -0.19 -16.52 21.74
CA PRO A 67 -0.02 -17.60 20.77
C PRO A 67 -1.08 -17.54 19.66
N LEU A 68 -0.72 -17.99 18.45
CA LEU A 68 -1.67 -18.16 17.35
C LEU A 68 -2.73 -19.19 17.73
N ARG A 69 -3.98 -18.74 17.86
CA ARG A 69 -5.13 -19.62 18.17
C ARG A 69 -5.68 -20.34 16.95
N ALA A 70 -5.46 -19.77 15.77
CA ALA A 70 -5.94 -20.32 14.50
C ALA A 70 -4.99 -19.92 13.37
N THR A 71 -5.01 -20.72 12.30
CA THR A 71 -4.23 -20.43 11.10
C THR A 71 -4.79 -19.18 10.40
N PRO A 72 -3.97 -18.13 10.22
CA PRO A 72 -4.38 -16.96 9.46
C PRO A 72 -4.56 -17.36 7.99
N MET A 73 -5.57 -16.77 7.35
CA MET A 73 -5.87 -17.03 5.93
C MET A 73 -6.11 -15.71 5.24
N PHE A 74 -5.38 -15.48 4.15
CA PHE A 74 -5.55 -14.32 3.29
C PHE A 74 -6.19 -14.76 1.97
N ASP A 75 -7.16 -14.01 1.50
CA ASP A 75 -7.62 -14.06 0.13
C ASP A 75 -6.69 -13.21 -0.76
N GLY A 76 -6.91 -13.28 -2.06
CA GLY A 76 -6.09 -12.57 -3.01
C GLY A 76 -6.83 -12.36 -4.33
N ARG A 77 -6.72 -11.18 -4.92
CA ARG A 77 -7.24 -10.90 -6.28
C ARG A 77 -6.24 -10.11 -7.10
N ALA A 78 -6.15 -10.40 -8.40
CA ALA A 78 -5.37 -9.60 -9.33
C ALA A 78 -6.28 -8.67 -10.15
N VAL A 79 -5.94 -7.39 -10.18
CA VAL A 79 -6.66 -6.37 -10.97
C VAL A 79 -5.68 -5.71 -11.95
N CYS A 80 -6.07 -5.60 -13.22
CA CYS A 80 -5.26 -4.95 -14.25
C CYS A 80 -5.66 -3.49 -14.44
N TYR A 81 -4.71 -2.57 -14.26
CA TYR A 81 -4.87 -1.17 -14.63
C TYR A 81 -4.14 -0.87 -15.94
N PRO A 82 -4.84 -0.47 -17.01
CA PRO A 82 -4.22 -0.27 -18.33
C PRO A 82 -3.38 1.02 -18.41
N LEU A 83 -3.62 1.99 -17.52
CA LEU A 83 -2.94 3.28 -17.49
C LEU A 83 -2.54 3.64 -16.07
N ASP A 84 -1.39 4.31 -15.94
CA ASP A 84 -0.85 4.77 -14.65
C ASP A 84 -1.81 5.68 -13.88
N ARG A 85 -2.70 6.41 -14.58
CA ARG A 85 -3.73 7.24 -13.94
C ARG A 85 -4.71 6.39 -13.11
N HIS A 86 -5.14 5.25 -13.64
CA HIS A 86 -6.10 4.38 -12.94
C HIS A 86 -5.47 3.72 -11.72
N LEU A 87 -4.18 3.41 -11.79
CA LEU A 87 -3.44 2.94 -10.62
C LEU A 87 -3.33 4.03 -9.54
N ARG A 88 -3.07 5.29 -9.94
CA ARG A 88 -3.05 6.42 -9.00
C ARG A 88 -4.41 6.62 -8.35
N ASP A 89 -5.48 6.63 -9.14
CA ASP A 89 -6.87 6.76 -8.65
C ASP A 89 -7.19 5.64 -7.64
N TYR A 90 -6.76 4.41 -7.94
CA TYR A 90 -6.91 3.28 -7.04
C TYR A 90 -6.18 3.48 -5.70
N LEU A 91 -4.90 3.88 -5.73
CA LEU A 91 -4.13 4.14 -4.51
C LEU A 91 -4.70 5.34 -3.73
N ALA A 92 -5.22 6.35 -4.44
CA ALA A 92 -5.89 7.50 -3.82
C ALA A 92 -7.14 7.09 -3.07
N TRP A 93 -7.94 6.25 -3.73
CA TRP A 93 -9.14 5.70 -3.15
C TRP A 93 -8.84 4.90 -1.89
N ARG A 94 -7.80 4.04 -1.91
CA ARG A 94 -7.36 3.29 -0.72
C ARG A 94 -6.91 4.20 0.43
N GLN A 95 -6.19 5.26 0.14
CA GLN A 95 -5.77 6.22 1.17
C GLN A 95 -6.95 6.99 1.76
N ALA A 96 -7.91 7.39 0.92
CA ALA A 96 -9.13 8.06 1.37
C ALA A 96 -9.98 7.12 2.26
N ASP A 97 -10.10 5.85 1.87
CA ASP A 97 -10.78 4.83 2.67
C ASP A 97 -10.10 4.64 4.03
N THR A 98 -8.76 4.55 4.04
CA THR A 98 -7.97 4.47 5.28
C THR A 98 -8.27 5.63 6.22
N HIS A 99 -8.29 6.85 5.69
CA HIS A 99 -8.54 8.05 6.49
C HIS A 99 -9.95 8.03 7.12
N ILE A 100 -10.97 7.73 6.31
CA ILE A 100 -12.37 7.68 6.73
C ILE A 100 -12.57 6.59 7.79
N ASN A 101 -12.07 5.37 7.51
CA ASN A 101 -12.19 4.22 8.39
C ASN A 101 -11.45 4.44 9.70
N ASN A 102 -10.22 4.96 9.65
CA ASN A 102 -9.45 5.24 10.86
C ASN A 102 -10.11 6.32 11.72
N GLN A 103 -10.63 7.41 11.12
CA GLN A 103 -11.31 8.45 11.88
C GLN A 103 -12.59 7.94 12.55
N TYR A 104 -13.39 7.15 11.82
CA TYR A 104 -14.57 6.51 12.37
C TYR A 104 -14.22 5.55 13.52
N ASN A 105 -13.26 4.64 13.30
CA ASN A 105 -12.85 3.64 14.29
C ASN A 105 -12.24 4.27 15.54
N THR A 106 -11.46 5.34 15.39
CA THR A 106 -10.91 6.08 16.55
C THR A 106 -12.05 6.64 17.40
N CYS A 107 -13.05 7.27 16.79
CA CYS A 107 -14.22 7.77 17.52
C CYS A 107 -15.02 6.64 18.16
N PHE A 108 -15.26 5.58 17.41
CA PHE A 108 -16.07 4.44 17.84
C PHE A 108 -15.46 3.78 19.07
N TRP A 109 -14.15 3.48 19.03
CA TRP A 109 -13.48 2.85 20.16
C TRP A 109 -13.27 3.80 21.33
N ALA A 110 -13.09 5.11 21.10
CA ALA A 110 -13.08 6.09 22.18
C ALA A 110 -14.43 6.11 22.93
N LEU A 111 -15.55 6.11 22.20
CA LEU A 111 -16.90 6.04 22.77
C LEU A 111 -17.14 4.74 23.56
N VAL A 112 -16.72 3.59 23.00
CA VAL A 112 -16.88 2.29 23.66
C VAL A 112 -16.02 2.20 24.93
N LYS A 113 -14.76 2.63 24.87
CA LYS A 113 -13.89 2.72 26.05
C LYS A 113 -14.41 3.73 27.09
N GLY A 114 -15.11 4.78 26.64
CA GLY A 114 -15.80 5.75 27.48
C GLY A 114 -17.12 5.25 28.09
N GLY A 115 -17.46 3.97 27.92
CA GLY A 115 -18.60 3.33 28.59
C GLY A 115 -19.87 3.19 27.74
N LYS A 116 -19.87 3.61 26.47
CA LYS A 116 -20.99 3.34 25.56
C LYS A 116 -20.98 1.90 25.07
N SER A 117 -22.15 1.33 24.85
CA SER A 117 -22.26 0.07 24.10
C SER A 117 -21.89 0.27 22.62
N PRO A 118 -21.49 -0.79 21.90
CA PRO A 118 -21.24 -0.72 20.46
C PRO A 118 -22.41 -0.15 19.65
N ALA A 119 -23.65 -0.47 20.02
CA ALA A 119 -24.85 0.02 19.35
C ALA A 119 -25.04 1.53 19.56
N GLU A 120 -24.82 2.02 20.78
CA GLU A 120 -24.89 3.46 21.09
C GLU A 120 -23.78 4.25 20.40
N ALA A 121 -22.55 3.72 20.39
CA ALA A 121 -21.44 4.34 19.68
C ALA A 121 -21.73 4.46 18.18
N GLN A 122 -22.26 3.39 17.57
CA GLN A 122 -22.69 3.43 16.17
C GLN A 122 -23.84 4.42 15.93
N ALA A 123 -24.80 4.52 16.86
CA ALA A 123 -25.90 5.49 16.76
C ALA A 123 -25.40 6.93 16.81
N VAL A 124 -24.46 7.24 17.70
CA VAL A 124 -23.83 8.57 17.83
C VAL A 124 -23.09 8.96 16.55
N LEU A 125 -22.38 8.01 15.92
CA LEU A 125 -21.58 8.29 14.73
C LEU A 125 -22.39 8.26 13.43
N ARG A 126 -23.63 7.76 13.45
CA ARG A 126 -24.48 7.61 12.26
C ARG A 126 -24.76 8.97 11.61
N GLY A 127 -24.47 9.08 10.31
CA GLY A 127 -24.75 10.30 9.54
C GLY A 127 -23.84 11.50 9.87
N THR A 128 -22.85 11.32 10.76
CA THR A 128 -21.95 12.41 11.15
C THR A 128 -20.91 12.71 10.08
N GLN A 129 -20.48 13.98 10.00
CA GLN A 129 -19.40 14.41 9.11
C GLN A 129 -18.03 14.34 9.80
N ALA A 130 -16.95 14.52 9.03
CA ALA A 130 -15.57 14.46 9.53
C ALA A 130 -15.27 15.54 10.59
N ALA A 131 -15.84 16.74 10.46
CA ALA A 131 -15.65 17.83 11.42
C ALA A 131 -16.21 17.46 12.80
N PHE A 132 -17.43 16.90 12.85
CA PHE A 132 -18.04 16.42 14.08
C PHE A 132 -17.17 15.35 14.78
N LYS A 133 -16.62 14.40 14.01
CA LYS A 133 -15.73 13.36 14.55
C LYS A 133 -14.46 13.94 15.15
N ASN A 134 -13.85 14.95 14.52
CA ASN A 134 -12.69 15.64 15.07
C ASN A 134 -13.02 16.38 16.36
N GLU A 135 -14.16 17.08 16.40
CA GLU A 135 -14.61 17.78 17.60
C GLU A 135 -14.93 16.82 18.74
N LEU A 136 -15.61 15.71 18.44
CA LEU A 136 -15.91 14.64 19.40
C LEU A 136 -14.62 14.10 20.03
N LEU A 137 -13.62 13.74 19.22
CA LEU A 137 -12.34 13.24 19.71
C LEU A 137 -11.63 14.27 20.59
N PHE A 138 -11.61 15.54 20.17
CA PHE A 138 -10.89 16.59 20.88
C PHE A 138 -11.58 16.98 22.18
N ARG A 139 -12.88 17.25 22.15
CA ARG A 139 -13.64 17.76 23.29
C ARG A 139 -13.89 16.71 24.35
N ASP A 140 -14.31 15.51 23.94
CA ASP A 140 -14.78 14.48 24.88
C ASP A 140 -13.65 13.54 25.33
N PHE A 141 -12.59 13.41 24.52
CA PHE A 141 -11.49 12.48 24.79
C PHE A 141 -10.10 13.12 24.81
N GLY A 142 -9.98 14.41 24.50
CA GLY A 142 -8.68 15.09 24.45
C GLY A 142 -7.78 14.61 23.30
N ILE A 143 -8.31 13.87 22.32
CA ILE A 143 -7.55 13.27 21.23
C ILE A 143 -7.54 14.23 20.04
N ASN A 144 -6.35 14.74 19.69
CA ASN A 144 -6.16 15.44 18.44
C ASN A 144 -5.87 14.45 17.30
N TYR A 145 -6.86 14.20 16.45
CA TYR A 145 -6.73 13.26 15.32
C TYR A 145 -5.55 13.58 14.39
N ALA A 146 -5.23 14.87 14.18
CA ALA A 146 -4.11 15.26 13.34
C ALA A 146 -2.75 14.81 13.88
N HIS A 147 -2.64 14.61 15.21
CA HIS A 147 -1.43 14.16 15.89
C HIS A 147 -1.31 12.64 16.01
N LEU A 148 -2.32 11.87 15.59
CA LEU A 148 -2.19 10.41 15.55
C LEU A 148 -1.05 10.00 14.60
N PRO A 149 -0.38 8.86 14.86
CA PRO A 149 0.65 8.33 13.98
C PRO A 149 0.21 8.23 12.52
N ASP A 150 1.09 8.64 11.61
CA ASP A 150 0.79 8.66 10.17
C ASP A 150 0.44 7.27 9.61
N GLN A 151 0.98 6.19 10.19
CA GLN A 151 0.61 4.82 9.81
C GLN A 151 -0.89 4.55 9.93
N PHE A 152 -1.59 5.20 10.89
CA PHE A 152 -3.02 5.02 11.09
C PHE A 152 -3.85 5.92 10.17
N LYS A 153 -3.35 7.11 9.83
CA LYS A 153 -4.08 8.10 9.02
C LYS A 153 -3.87 7.92 7.51
N LYS A 154 -2.67 7.45 7.11
CA LYS A 154 -2.21 7.42 5.71
C LYS A 154 -1.86 6.01 5.22
N ALA A 155 -1.99 5.02 6.10
CA ALA A 155 -1.58 3.63 5.86
C ALA A 155 -0.06 3.46 5.74
N SER A 156 0.40 2.24 5.41
CA SER A 156 1.82 1.86 5.37
C SER A 156 2.32 1.62 3.94
N PRO A 157 2.74 2.66 3.19
CA PRO A 157 3.36 2.48 1.89
C PRO A 157 4.80 1.98 2.04
N SER A 158 5.15 0.99 1.22
CA SER A 158 6.51 0.46 1.08
C SER A 158 6.92 0.52 -0.39
N LEU A 159 8.15 1.01 -0.63
CA LEU A 159 8.69 1.19 -1.97
C LEU A 159 9.99 0.44 -2.15
N ARG A 160 10.14 -0.18 -3.32
CA ARG A 160 11.45 -0.69 -3.70
C ARG A 160 12.35 0.47 -4.07
N GLY A 161 13.41 0.66 -3.29
CA GLY A 161 14.48 1.58 -3.64
C GLY A 161 15.21 1.10 -4.91
N SER A 162 15.24 1.93 -5.96
CA SER A 162 16.14 1.69 -7.08
C SER A 162 17.57 2.02 -6.66
N LYS A 163 18.47 1.03 -6.65
CA LYS A 163 19.91 1.29 -6.60
C LYS A 163 20.35 1.82 -7.97
N ARG A 164 20.12 3.10 -8.26
CA ARG A 164 20.80 3.73 -9.42
C ARG A 164 22.28 3.91 -9.07
N LYS A 165 23.16 3.10 -9.66
CA LYS A 165 24.55 3.50 -9.84
C LYS A 165 24.51 4.69 -10.81
N LYS A 166 24.75 5.92 -10.32
CA LYS A 166 25.18 6.97 -11.23
C LYS A 166 26.58 6.57 -11.68
N ALA A 167 26.77 6.34 -12.98
CA ALA A 167 28.10 6.37 -13.56
C ALA A 167 28.61 7.81 -13.39
N VAL A 168 29.48 8.02 -12.39
CA VAL A 168 30.27 9.23 -12.29
C VAL A 168 31.57 8.93 -12.99
N THR A 169 31.73 9.42 -14.21
CA THR A 169 33.05 9.59 -14.79
C THR A 169 33.69 10.74 -14.02
N GLY A 170 34.56 10.41 -13.06
CA GLY A 170 35.33 11.38 -12.30
C GLY A 170 36.81 11.12 -12.49
N CYS A 171 37.51 12.06 -13.11
CA CYS A 171 38.95 12.19 -12.91
C CYS A 171 39.18 12.62 -11.45
N ASN A 172 40.13 11.94 -10.80
CA ASN A 172 40.65 12.16 -9.44
C ASN A 172 39.80 11.62 -8.28
N GLY A 173 40.31 10.52 -7.73
CA GLY A 173 39.75 9.77 -6.62
C GLY A 173 39.83 10.53 -5.30
N LYS A 174 38.66 10.74 -4.71
CA LYS A 174 38.28 10.49 -3.31
C LYS A 174 36.91 11.14 -3.09
N GLY A 175 35.85 10.45 -3.51
CA GLY A 175 34.46 10.89 -3.33
C GLY A 175 33.84 10.23 -2.11
N GLN A 176 33.59 11.00 -1.06
CA GLN A 176 32.77 10.57 0.08
C GLN A 176 31.30 10.48 -0.35
N VAL A 177 30.70 9.32 -0.16
CA VAL A 177 29.37 9.00 -0.67
C VAL A 177 28.30 9.45 0.34
N ARG A 178 27.39 10.33 -0.07
CA ARG A 178 26.18 10.67 0.71
C ARG A 178 24.95 10.31 -0.11
N PHE A 179 24.20 9.32 0.37
CA PHE A 179 22.99 8.80 -0.26
C PHE A 179 21.75 9.47 0.34
N THR A 180 20.78 9.91 -0.47
CA THR A 180 19.48 10.40 0.03
C THR A 180 18.34 9.47 -0.38
N ARG A 181 17.92 8.60 0.55
CA ARG A 181 16.70 7.78 0.54
C ARG A 181 15.40 8.60 0.41
N ALA A 182 15.45 9.91 0.64
CA ALA A 182 14.29 10.73 0.96
C ALA A 182 13.38 11.08 -0.24
N ALA A 183 13.89 11.33 -1.44
CA ALA A 183 13.10 12.00 -2.48
C ALA A 183 11.93 11.16 -3.07
N LEU A 184 12.10 9.84 -3.25
CA LEU A 184 11.04 8.96 -3.76
C LEU A 184 10.00 8.62 -2.67
N LEU A 185 10.48 8.51 -1.44
CA LEU A 185 9.64 8.27 -0.26
C LEU A 185 8.76 9.50 -0.01
N VAL A 186 9.33 10.71 -0.08
CA VAL A 186 8.61 11.98 0.02
C VAL A 186 7.62 12.12 -1.15
N ALA A 187 8.00 11.82 -2.39
CA ALA A 187 7.05 11.89 -3.51
C ALA A 187 5.89 10.87 -3.44
N ILE A 188 5.91 9.89 -2.53
CA ILE A 188 4.86 8.89 -2.30
C ILE A 188 4.17 9.06 -0.92
N LEU A 189 4.86 9.65 0.07
CA LEU A 189 4.37 9.96 1.42
C LEU A 189 3.84 11.40 1.59
N ASP A 190 4.31 12.37 0.78
CA ASP A 190 3.69 13.71 0.64
C ASP A 190 2.50 13.68 -0.33
N ILE A 191 2.15 12.52 -0.90
CA ILE A 191 0.94 12.45 -1.70
C ILE A 191 -0.25 12.46 -0.75
N ASN A 192 -0.79 13.64 -0.52
CA ASN A 192 -2.23 13.83 -0.66
C ASN A 192 -2.60 13.31 -2.05
N VAL A 193 -2.87 12.01 -2.21
CA VAL A 193 -3.24 11.44 -3.53
C VAL A 193 -4.56 12.05 -4.04
N ILE A 194 -5.22 12.83 -3.18
CA ILE A 194 -6.42 13.64 -3.41
C ILE A 194 -6.12 14.98 -4.13
N THR A 195 -4.93 15.57 -3.97
CA THR A 195 -4.58 16.85 -4.61
C THR A 195 -3.49 16.59 -5.64
N GLY A 196 -3.85 16.54 -6.93
CA GLY A 196 -3.01 16.12 -8.06
C GLY A 196 -1.77 16.97 -8.38
N THR A 197 -1.00 17.40 -7.39
CA THR A 197 0.16 18.31 -7.55
C THR A 197 1.51 17.62 -7.66
N THR A 198 1.60 16.29 -7.59
CA THR A 198 2.90 15.60 -7.67
C THR A 198 3.03 14.77 -8.94
N THR A 199 3.66 15.36 -9.96
CA THR A 199 4.31 14.59 -11.04
C THR A 199 5.35 13.69 -10.41
N ILE A 200 5.09 12.38 -10.35
CA ILE A 200 6.13 11.38 -10.12
C ILE A 200 7.04 11.43 -11.35
N SER A 201 8.02 12.33 -11.32
CA SER A 201 9.21 12.27 -12.17
C SER A 201 10.10 11.15 -11.64
N ALA A 202 9.61 9.92 -11.68
CA ALA A 202 10.50 8.78 -11.85
C ALA A 202 11.08 8.94 -13.27
N PRO A 203 12.40 8.89 -13.46
CA PRO A 203 13.01 9.04 -14.78
C PRO A 203 12.78 7.76 -15.59
N TYR A 204 11.55 7.57 -16.05
CA TYR A 204 11.31 6.96 -17.34
C TYR A 204 11.48 8.11 -18.32
N HIS A 205 12.65 8.17 -18.97
CA HIS A 205 12.82 9.08 -20.08
C HIS A 205 11.69 8.83 -21.09
N VAL A 206 10.76 9.78 -21.20
CA VAL A 206 10.02 9.96 -22.44
C VAL A 206 11.07 10.43 -23.44
N LEU A 207 11.71 9.48 -24.12
CA LEU A 207 12.48 9.78 -25.31
C LEU A 207 11.49 10.31 -26.33
N ARG A 208 11.40 11.63 -26.39
CA ARG A 208 10.87 12.37 -27.53
C ARG A 208 11.83 12.10 -28.68
N CYS A 209 11.50 11.13 -29.53
CA CYS A 209 12.17 10.99 -30.82
C CYS A 209 11.32 11.74 -31.85
N SER A 210 11.78 12.93 -32.24
CA SER A 210 11.39 13.54 -33.50
C SER A 210 12.37 13.07 -34.58
N SER A 211 11.91 12.29 -35.53
CA SER A 211 12.35 12.43 -36.92
C SER A 211 11.42 11.66 -37.86
N SER A 212 11.31 12.26 -39.02
CA SER A 212 10.51 11.96 -40.20
C SER A 212 10.75 10.60 -40.88
N ARG A 213 9.66 10.13 -41.50
CA ARG A 213 9.55 9.37 -42.77
C ARG A 213 10.06 7.91 -42.88
N THR A 214 9.15 7.12 -43.46
CA THR A 214 9.30 5.90 -44.29
C THR A 214 9.74 4.59 -43.63
N GLY A 215 8.91 3.53 -43.79
CA GLY A 215 9.34 2.13 -43.67
C GLY A 215 8.31 1.18 -43.05
N VAL A 216 7.60 0.44 -43.89
CA VAL A 216 6.65 -0.64 -43.60
C VAL A 216 7.32 -1.81 -42.84
N SER A 217 6.59 -2.47 -41.93
CA SER A 217 6.39 -3.94 -41.91
C SER A 217 5.33 -4.36 -40.87
N LEU A 218 4.23 -4.90 -41.40
CA LEU A 218 3.28 -5.73 -40.67
C LEU A 218 4.00 -6.99 -40.15
N LEU A 219 3.82 -7.34 -38.88
CA LEU A 219 3.91 -8.74 -38.46
C LEU A 219 2.65 -9.09 -37.69
N ARG A 220 1.69 -9.60 -38.47
CA ARG A 220 0.46 -10.22 -37.98
C ARG A 220 0.85 -11.61 -37.48
N VAL A 221 1.03 -11.75 -36.16
CA VAL A 221 1.05 -13.06 -35.50
C VAL A 221 -0.28 -13.22 -34.77
N SER A 222 -0.99 -14.26 -35.19
CA SER A 222 -2.21 -14.83 -34.65
C SER A 222 -2.32 -14.77 -33.12
N GLY A 223 -3.43 -14.18 -32.64
CA GLY A 223 -4.21 -14.75 -31.54
C GLY A 223 -3.71 -14.59 -30.10
N ARG A 224 -3.83 -13.36 -29.56
CA ARG A 224 -4.33 -12.99 -28.20
C ARG A 224 -3.74 -11.64 -27.81
N GLN A 225 -4.56 -10.58 -27.84
CA GLN A 225 -4.20 -9.29 -27.26
C GLN A 225 -4.11 -9.45 -25.74
N HIS A 226 -2.90 -9.65 -25.22
CA HIS A 226 -2.63 -9.44 -23.80
C HIS A 226 -2.45 -7.93 -23.59
N THR A 227 -3.50 -7.28 -23.10
CA THR A 227 -3.47 -5.86 -22.73
C THR A 227 -2.38 -5.67 -21.66
N LEU A 228 -1.40 -4.81 -21.97
CA LEU A 228 -0.34 -4.38 -21.06
C LEU A 228 -0.97 -3.63 -19.87
N GLY A 229 -1.18 -4.31 -18.74
CA GLY A 229 -1.75 -3.73 -17.52
C GLY A 229 -0.81 -3.88 -16.33
N LEU A 230 -0.82 -2.91 -15.41
CA LEU A 230 -0.25 -3.06 -14.07
C LEU A 230 -1.17 -3.98 -13.25
N TYR A 231 -0.60 -5.00 -12.61
CA TYR A 231 -1.36 -5.86 -11.70
C TYR A 231 -1.29 -5.27 -10.29
N ALA A 232 -2.45 -5.06 -9.67
CA ALA A 232 -2.58 -4.89 -8.23
C ALA A 232 -3.07 -6.21 -7.62
N CYS A 233 -2.29 -6.78 -6.71
CA CYS A 233 -2.75 -7.90 -5.88
C CYS A 233 -3.23 -7.36 -4.54
N VAL A 234 -4.51 -7.50 -4.22
CA VAL A 234 -5.06 -7.15 -2.89
C VAL A 234 -5.18 -8.41 -2.06
N LEU A 235 -4.59 -8.42 -0.88
CA LEU A 235 -4.73 -9.46 0.13
C LEU A 235 -5.64 -8.96 1.26
N SER A 236 -6.65 -9.72 1.65
CA SER A 236 -7.50 -9.44 2.82
C SER A 236 -7.73 -10.74 3.61
N PRO A 237 -7.90 -10.71 4.95
CA PRO A 237 -8.20 -11.93 5.69
C PRO A 237 -9.62 -12.45 5.38
N LYS A 238 -9.81 -13.77 5.46
CA LYS A 238 -11.18 -14.33 5.44
C LYS A 238 -11.92 -13.98 6.74
N PRO A 239 -13.26 -13.77 6.70
CA PRO A 239 -14.08 -13.27 7.82
C PRO A 239 -14.18 -14.18 9.06
N ARG A 240 -13.43 -15.29 9.12
CA ARG A 240 -13.38 -16.20 10.29
C ARG A 240 -12.14 -16.02 11.17
N THR A 241 -11.27 -15.07 10.85
CA THR A 241 -10.07 -14.79 11.67
C THR A 241 -10.39 -13.67 12.65
N CYS A 242 -10.68 -14.04 13.90
CA CYS A 242 -10.89 -13.09 14.99
C CYS A 242 -9.55 -12.41 15.31
N PHE A 243 -9.33 -11.20 14.81
CA PHE A 243 -8.25 -10.34 15.29
C PHE A 243 -8.68 -9.63 16.57
N PRO A 244 -7.92 -9.71 17.67
CA PRO A 244 -8.10 -8.80 18.79
C PRO A 244 -7.51 -7.45 18.38
N PHE A 245 -8.34 -6.52 17.91
CA PHE A 245 -7.98 -5.11 17.80
C PHE A 245 -7.95 -4.50 19.21
N ASN A 246 -6.88 -4.76 19.96
CA ASN A 246 -6.58 -4.09 21.22
C ASN A 246 -5.16 -3.51 21.15
N SER A 247 -5.02 -2.34 20.51
CA SER A 247 -3.83 -1.49 20.69
C SER A 247 -4.06 -0.09 20.12
N LEU A 248 -4.82 0.72 20.85
CA LEU A 248 -4.38 2.11 21.05
C LEU A 248 -3.55 2.09 22.33
N PRO A 249 -2.36 2.71 22.36
CA PRO A 249 -1.57 2.77 23.59
C PRO A 249 -2.39 3.51 24.65
N ASP A 250 -2.46 2.92 25.84
CA ASP A 250 -2.96 3.64 27.01
C ASP A 250 -2.03 4.85 27.25
N SER A 251 -2.67 5.99 27.51
CA SER A 251 -2.08 7.31 27.76
C SER A 251 -1.02 7.31 28.85
#